data_AF-A0ABD6WJ00-F1
#
_entry.id   AF-A0ABD6WJ00-F1
#
_cell.length_a   1.000
_cell.length_b   1.000
_cell.length_c   1.000
_cell.angle_alpha   90.00
_cell.angle_beta   90.00
_cell.angle_gamma   90.00
#
_symmetry.space_group_name_H-M   'P 1'
#
loop_
_entity.id
_entity.type
_entity.pdbx_description
1 polymer ?
#
loop_
_entity_poly.entity_id
_entity_poly.type
_entity_poly.pdbx_seq_one_letter_code
_entity_poly.pdbx_strand_id
1 'polypeptide(L)'
;MSITKTAPRLSRKGASILLSVLAAAAGVLLLIHAAVQGIGAATFWGPCWSDGYESAACNYLQYEAPAPAFFLPFWVWIAEVLVALVVVVGSIAAERRIVTAGLALVAVLASSLLFDMVFTPMINGGYSSADEPPGFGLIGAGFLAVSGVLMLRVAIPTRRSLI
;
A
#
# COMPACT_ATOMS: atom_id res chain seq x y z
N MET A 1 9.27 -10.53 -47.15
CA MET A 1 10.26 -11.16 -46.23
C MET A 1 10.29 -10.32 -44.96
N SER A 2 9.51 -10.69 -43.94
CA SER A 2 9.38 -9.92 -42.70
C SER A 2 10.44 -10.41 -41.71
N ILE A 3 11.39 -9.53 -41.37
CA ILE A 3 12.44 -9.83 -40.37
C ILE A 3 11.78 -9.76 -39.00
N THR A 4 11.36 -10.92 -38.49
CA THR A 4 10.91 -11.06 -37.11
C THR A 4 12.14 -10.93 -36.21
N LYS A 5 12.40 -9.70 -35.70
CA LYS A 5 13.39 -9.46 -34.65
C LYS A 5 12.96 -10.22 -33.40
N THR A 6 13.48 -11.42 -33.23
CA THR A 6 13.39 -12.18 -31.98
C THR A 6 14.37 -11.54 -31.01
N ALA A 7 13.86 -10.69 -30.11
CA ALA A 7 14.65 -10.20 -28.98
C ALA A 7 15.26 -11.41 -28.22
N PRO A 8 16.52 -11.33 -27.77
CA PRO A 8 17.22 -12.48 -27.23
C PRO A 8 16.50 -13.03 -25.99
N ARG A 9 16.06 -14.29 -26.07
CA ARG A 9 15.32 -15.02 -25.00
C ARG A 9 16.02 -14.96 -23.63
N LEU A 10 17.35 -14.78 -23.58
CA LEU A 10 18.13 -14.63 -22.35
C LEU A 10 17.77 -13.34 -21.58
N SER A 11 17.58 -12.21 -22.28
CA SER A 11 17.19 -10.93 -21.66
C SER A 11 15.82 -11.03 -20.98
N ARG A 12 14.88 -11.73 -21.63
CA ARG A 12 13.52 -11.91 -21.11
C ARG A 12 13.47 -12.80 -19.86
N LYS A 13 14.36 -13.80 -19.73
CA LYS A 13 14.45 -14.64 -18.52
C LYS A 13 15.04 -13.86 -17.34
N GLY A 14 16.11 -13.08 -17.57
CA GLY A 14 16.71 -12.21 -16.55
C GLY A 14 15.73 -11.13 -16.05
N ALA A 15 15.02 -10.46 -16.98
CA ALA A 15 13.98 -9.49 -16.64
C ALA A 15 12.84 -10.10 -15.83
N SER A 16 12.44 -11.34 -16.15
CA SER A 16 11.39 -12.04 -15.39
C SER A 16 11.80 -12.35 -13.96
N ILE A 17 13.05 -12.83 -13.74
CA ILE A 17 13.59 -13.10 -12.40
C ILE A 17 13.70 -11.80 -11.61
N LEU A 18 14.25 -10.75 -12.23
CA LEU A 18 14.39 -9.44 -11.60
C LEU A 18 13.03 -8.89 -11.16
N LEU A 19 12.01 -8.92 -12.02
CA LEU A 19 10.64 -8.54 -11.66
C LEU A 19 10.09 -9.38 -10.51
N SER A 20 10.34 -10.69 -10.50
CA SER A 20 9.89 -11.54 -9.40
C SER A 20 10.55 -11.15 -8.06
N VAL A 21 11.85 -10.86 -8.06
CA VAL A 21 12.56 -10.42 -6.86
C VAL A 21 12.07 -9.05 -6.40
N LEU A 22 11.94 -8.08 -7.32
CA LEU A 22 11.46 -6.74 -7.01
C LEU A 22 10.03 -6.76 -6.46
N ALA A 23 9.14 -7.53 -7.09
CA ALA A 23 7.76 -7.65 -6.63
C ALA A 23 7.66 -8.38 -5.28
N ALA A 24 8.53 -9.38 -5.02
CA ALA A 24 8.59 -10.03 -3.72
C ALA A 24 9.07 -9.07 -2.62
N ALA A 25 10.17 -8.35 -2.87
CA ALA A 25 10.71 -7.37 -1.93
C ALA A 25 9.70 -6.25 -1.64
N ALA A 26 9.06 -5.71 -2.69
CA ALA A 26 7.99 -4.73 -2.57
C ALA A 26 6.83 -5.28 -1.74
N GLY A 27 6.37 -6.50 -2.02
CA GLY A 27 5.27 -7.13 -1.30
C GLY A 27 5.55 -7.31 0.19
N VAL A 28 6.76 -7.78 0.55
CA VAL A 28 7.17 -7.93 1.95
C VAL A 28 7.27 -6.57 2.64
N LEU A 29 7.86 -5.57 1.99
CA LEU A 29 7.98 -4.22 2.55
C LEU A 29 6.61 -3.61 2.86
N LEU A 30 5.68 -3.66 1.91
CA LEU A 30 4.32 -3.14 2.09
C LEU A 30 3.56 -3.88 3.19
N LEU A 31 3.74 -5.20 3.32
CA LEU A 31 3.12 -5.99 4.39
C LEU A 31 3.69 -5.66 5.78
N ILE A 32 5.01 -5.48 5.88
CA ILE A 32 5.65 -5.06 7.13
C ILE A 32 5.13 -3.69 7.53
N HIS A 33 5.07 -2.75 6.59
CA HIS A 33 4.56 -1.42 6.89
C HIS A 33 3.08 -1.45 7.28
N ALA A 34 2.25 -2.20 6.57
CA ALA A 34 0.85 -2.43 6.94
C ALA A 34 0.72 -2.97 8.38
N ALA A 35 1.57 -3.92 8.77
CA ALA A 35 1.55 -4.46 10.13
C ALA A 35 1.95 -3.41 11.17
N VAL A 36 3.02 -2.65 10.93
CA VAL A 36 3.46 -1.58 11.84
C VAL A 36 2.38 -0.50 11.98
N GLN A 37 1.83 -0.03 10.86
CA GLN A 37 0.74 0.95 10.87
C GLN A 37 -0.51 0.40 11.56
N GLY A 38 -0.88 -0.85 11.29
CA GLY A 38 -2.04 -1.48 11.90
C GLY A 38 -1.91 -1.66 13.41
N ILE A 39 -0.74 -2.11 13.89
CA ILE A 39 -0.44 -2.24 15.32
C ILE A 39 -0.42 -0.85 15.97
N GLY A 40 0.22 0.13 15.34
CA GLY A 40 0.26 1.51 15.81
C GLY A 40 -1.14 2.10 15.97
N ALA A 41 -1.99 1.91 14.95
CA ALA A 41 -3.38 2.35 14.99
C ALA A 41 -4.18 1.62 16.08
N ALA A 42 -4.06 0.30 16.18
CA ALA A 42 -4.78 -0.48 17.19
C ALA A 42 -4.39 -0.11 18.63
N THR A 43 -3.10 0.16 18.86
CA THR A 43 -2.59 0.57 20.18
C THR A 43 -3.00 2.00 20.52
N PHE A 44 -2.95 2.91 19.55
CA PHE A 44 -3.38 4.30 19.73
C PHE A 44 -4.88 4.40 20.03
N TRP A 45 -5.72 3.68 19.28
CA TRP A 45 -7.18 3.71 19.45
C TRP A 45 -7.72 2.73 20.51
N GLY A 46 -6.86 1.89 21.08
CA GLY A 46 -7.21 0.91 22.10
C GLY A 46 -8.05 1.48 23.25
N PRO A 47 -7.64 2.59 23.89
CA PRO A 47 -8.40 3.22 24.98
C PRO A 47 -9.80 3.68 24.56
N CYS A 48 -9.97 4.18 23.34
CA CYS A 48 -11.28 4.57 22.83
C CYS A 48 -12.23 3.37 22.68
N TRP A 49 -11.71 2.21 22.29
CA TRP A 49 -12.51 0.99 22.16
C TRP A 49 -12.81 0.31 23.50
N SER A 50 -11.88 0.36 24.45
CA SER A 50 -12.06 -0.27 25.77
C SER A 50 -12.90 0.57 26.72
N ASP A 51 -12.66 1.89 26.74
CA ASP A 51 -13.21 2.79 27.76
C ASP A 51 -14.40 3.61 27.22
N GLY A 52 -14.64 3.53 25.91
CA GLY A 52 -15.71 4.22 25.20
C GLY A 52 -15.30 5.60 24.67
N TYR A 53 -16.01 6.05 23.64
CA TYR A 53 -15.71 7.30 22.94
C TYR A 53 -15.94 8.57 23.78
N GLU A 54 -16.79 8.48 24.80
CA GLU A 54 -17.05 9.58 25.75
C GLU A 54 -16.01 9.66 26.89
N SER A 55 -15.05 8.73 26.93
CA SER A 55 -14.04 8.71 27.99
C SER A 55 -13.08 9.90 27.86
N ALA A 56 -12.62 10.42 29.00
CA ALA A 56 -11.61 11.48 29.03
C ALA A 56 -10.31 11.06 28.31
N ALA A 57 -9.96 9.78 28.35
CA ALA A 57 -8.81 9.23 27.63
C ALA A 57 -8.99 9.31 26.10
N CYS A 58 -10.17 8.93 25.59
CA CYS A 58 -10.45 9.05 24.16
C CYS A 58 -10.54 10.50 23.70
N ASN A 59 -11.18 11.35 24.50
CA ASN A 59 -11.29 12.79 24.23
C ASN A 59 -9.90 13.45 24.14
N TYR A 60 -9.00 13.14 25.07
CA TYR A 60 -7.61 13.57 25.00
C TYR A 60 -6.93 13.08 23.71
N LEU A 61 -7.07 11.80 23.34
CA LEU A 61 -6.47 11.26 22.12
C LEU A 61 -7.01 11.90 20.82
N GLN A 62 -8.29 12.28 20.81
CA GLN A 62 -8.94 12.90 19.66
C GLN A 62 -8.59 14.38 19.49
N TYR A 63 -8.47 15.13 20.60
CA TYR A 63 -8.42 16.60 20.53
C TYR A 63 -7.13 17.22 21.05
N GLU A 64 -6.42 16.54 21.95
CA GLU A 64 -5.28 17.11 22.68
C GLU A 64 -3.96 16.41 22.39
N ALA A 65 -4.00 15.09 22.12
CA ALA A 65 -2.83 14.34 21.75
C ALA A 65 -2.30 14.89 20.41
N PRO A 66 -1.00 15.24 20.33
CA PRO A 66 -0.43 15.58 19.05
C PRO A 66 -0.68 14.40 18.11
N ALA A 67 -1.38 14.66 17.01
CA ALA A 67 -1.60 13.66 15.99
C ALA A 67 -0.25 12.98 15.71
N PRO A 68 -0.19 11.65 15.58
CA PRO A 68 1.03 10.93 15.27
C PRO A 68 1.51 11.23 13.83
N ALA A 69 1.30 12.43 13.31
CA ALA A 69 1.92 13.03 12.13
C ALA A 69 3.46 13.01 12.21
N PHE A 70 4.04 12.73 13.38
CA PHE A 70 5.47 12.46 13.53
C PHE A 70 5.89 11.04 13.10
N PHE A 71 4.95 10.11 12.90
CA PHE A 71 5.28 8.70 12.76
C PHE A 71 5.38 8.16 11.34
N LEU A 72 5.03 8.87 10.26
CA LEU A 72 5.42 8.48 8.90
C LEU A 72 5.28 9.64 7.90
N PRO A 73 6.39 10.28 7.49
CA PRO A 73 6.34 11.41 6.59
C PRO A 73 5.74 10.99 5.24
N PHE A 74 5.01 11.88 4.56
CA PHE A 74 4.57 11.75 3.16
C PHE A 74 5.63 11.09 2.25
N TRP A 75 6.91 11.29 2.56
CA TRP A 75 8.05 10.64 1.92
C TRP A 75 8.00 9.11 1.89
N VAL A 76 7.53 8.44 2.94
CA VAL A 76 7.41 6.97 2.95
C VAL A 76 6.29 6.53 2.02
N TRP A 77 5.13 7.17 2.07
CA TRP A 77 4.07 6.90 1.10
C TRP A 77 4.52 7.15 -0.35
N ILE A 78 5.24 8.24 -0.60
CA ILE A 78 5.87 8.50 -1.91
C ILE A 78 6.80 7.34 -2.30
N ALA A 79 7.62 6.85 -1.38
CA ALA A 79 8.51 5.72 -1.63
C ALA A 79 7.72 4.44 -1.98
N GLU A 80 6.59 4.18 -1.33
CA GLU A 80 5.72 3.04 -1.64
C GLU A 80 5.09 3.14 -3.02
N VAL A 81 4.63 4.34 -3.39
CA VAL A 81 4.11 4.62 -4.74
C VAL A 81 5.21 4.39 -5.77
N LEU A 82 6.43 4.87 -5.52
CA LEU A 82 7.58 4.67 -6.41
C LEU A 82 7.92 3.19 -6.56
N VAL A 83 7.95 2.43 -5.47
CA VAL A 83 8.19 0.98 -5.48
C VAL A 83 7.09 0.27 -6.29
N ALA A 84 5.82 0.66 -6.11
CA ALA A 84 4.71 0.10 -6.88
C ALA A 84 4.81 0.42 -8.37
N LEU A 85 5.20 1.63 -8.73
CA LEU A 85 5.43 2.04 -10.12
C LEU A 85 6.57 1.25 -10.77
N VAL A 86 7.67 1.00 -10.04
CA VAL A 86 8.77 0.15 -10.52
C VAL A 86 8.26 -1.26 -10.86
N VAL A 87 7.40 -1.84 -10.02
CA VAL A 87 6.80 -3.15 -10.29
C VAL A 87 5.87 -3.10 -11.52
N VAL A 88 5.06 -2.04 -11.68
CA VAL A 88 4.21 -1.86 -12.87
C VAL A 88 5.05 -1.76 -14.15
N VAL A 89 6.11 -0.94 -14.16
CA VAL A 89 7.01 -0.79 -15.30
C VAL A 89 7.70 -2.12 -15.62
N GLY A 90 8.17 -2.83 -14.59
CA GLY A 90 8.73 -4.17 -14.75
C GLY A 90 7.72 -5.17 -15.33
N SER A 91 6.46 -5.12 -14.87
CA SER A 91 5.35 -5.92 -15.39
C SER A 91 5.04 -5.65 -16.86
N ILE A 92 5.11 -4.38 -17.29
CA ILE A 92 4.96 -3.98 -18.70
C ILE A 92 6.14 -4.54 -19.51
N ALA A 93 7.38 -4.33 -19.06
CA ALA A 93 8.58 -4.81 -19.74
C ALA A 93 8.62 -6.35 -19.86
N ALA A 94 8.06 -7.06 -18.88
CA ALA A 94 7.95 -8.50 -18.88
C ALA A 94 6.65 -9.03 -19.53
N GLU A 95 5.78 -8.15 -20.04
CA GLU A 95 4.47 -8.46 -20.64
C GLU A 95 3.61 -9.37 -19.73
N ARG A 96 3.69 -9.21 -18.40
CA ARG A 96 3.01 -10.09 -17.44
C ARG A 96 2.38 -9.35 -16.25
N ARG A 97 1.18 -9.79 -15.87
CA ARG A 97 0.47 -9.40 -14.64
C ARG A 97 0.29 -7.88 -14.46
N ILE A 98 0.17 -7.15 -15.56
CA ILE A 98 -0.01 -5.69 -15.59
C ILE A 98 -1.25 -5.27 -14.79
N VAL A 99 -2.36 -6.00 -14.94
CA VAL A 99 -3.60 -5.74 -14.19
C VAL A 99 -3.37 -5.87 -12.68
N THR A 100 -2.70 -6.94 -12.25
CA THR A 100 -2.41 -7.16 -10.82
C THR A 100 -1.48 -6.08 -10.25
N ALA A 101 -0.44 -5.70 -10.99
CA ALA A 101 0.46 -4.62 -10.59
C ALA A 101 -0.26 -3.26 -10.54
N GLY A 102 -1.16 -2.99 -11.50
CA GLY A 102 -1.99 -1.80 -11.52
C GLY A 102 -2.96 -1.72 -10.34
N LEU A 103 -3.62 -2.83 -9.99
CA LEU A 103 -4.46 -2.91 -8.80
C LEU A 103 -3.66 -2.69 -7.51
N ALA A 104 -2.43 -3.22 -7.45
CA ALA A 104 -1.54 -3.00 -6.32
C ALA A 104 -1.19 -1.52 -6.16
N LEU A 105 -0.90 -0.81 -7.26
CA LEU A 105 -0.68 0.64 -7.27
C LEU A 105 -1.92 1.41 -6.79
N VAL A 106 -3.10 1.07 -7.29
CA VAL A 106 -4.37 1.69 -6.85
C VAL A 106 -4.55 1.51 -5.34
N ALA A 107 -4.24 0.33 -4.80
CA ALA A 107 -4.30 0.08 -3.36
C ALA A 107 -3.30 0.94 -2.56
N VAL A 108 -2.05 1.14 -3.03
CA VAL A 108 -1.11 2.09 -2.39
C VAL A 108 -1.61 3.54 -2.46
N LEU A 109 -2.19 3.94 -3.58
CA LEU A 109 -2.75 5.30 -3.71
C LEU A 109 -3.93 5.49 -2.74
N ALA A 110 -4.74 4.45 -2.56
CA ALA A 110 -5.85 4.43 -1.64
C ALA A 110 -5.44 4.35 -0.17
N SER A 111 -4.24 3.88 0.18
CA SER A 111 -3.85 3.71 1.59
C SER A 111 -3.61 5.02 2.34
N SER A 112 -3.48 6.15 1.65
CA SER A 112 -3.17 7.44 2.28
C SER A 112 -3.85 8.62 1.59
N LEU A 113 -3.75 8.74 0.24
CA LEU A 113 -4.15 9.98 -0.43
C LEU A 113 -5.67 10.15 -0.57
N LEU A 114 -6.43 9.07 -0.79
CA LEU A 114 -7.89 9.15 -0.88
C LEU A 114 -8.55 9.28 0.50
N PHE A 115 -8.04 8.57 1.50
CA PHE A 115 -8.66 8.57 2.82
C PHE A 115 -8.31 9.83 3.60
N ASP A 116 -7.02 10.15 3.76
CA ASP A 116 -6.59 11.24 4.65
C ASP A 116 -6.92 12.63 4.10
N MET A 117 -6.92 12.82 2.77
CA MET A 117 -7.07 14.14 2.14
C MET A 117 -8.46 14.39 1.53
N VAL A 118 -9.25 13.33 1.25
CA VAL A 118 -10.56 13.47 0.59
C VAL A 118 -11.68 12.96 1.46
N PHE A 119 -11.60 11.74 1.99
CA PHE A 119 -12.68 11.19 2.82
C PHE A 119 -12.69 11.77 4.23
N THR A 120 -11.53 11.97 4.86
CA THR A 120 -11.44 12.56 6.21
C THR A 120 -12.09 13.95 6.28
N PRO A 121 -11.74 14.93 5.43
CA PRO A 121 -12.41 16.23 5.49
C PRO A 121 -13.88 16.16 5.06
N MET A 122 -14.25 15.27 4.14
CA MET A 122 -15.63 15.15 3.64
C MET A 122 -16.58 14.56 4.67
N ILE A 123 -16.13 13.57 5.45
CA ILE A 123 -16.90 12.95 6.53
C ILE A 123 -16.99 13.91 7.74
N ASN A 124 -15.96 14.73 7.96
CA ASN A 124 -15.84 15.61 9.13
C ASN A 124 -16.22 17.07 8.86
N GLY A 125 -16.95 17.36 7.78
CA GLY A 125 -17.44 18.71 7.50
C GLY A 125 -16.36 19.76 7.21
N GLY A 126 -15.18 19.36 6.74
CA GLY A 126 -14.11 20.23 6.24
C GLY A 126 -12.91 20.42 7.18
N TYR A 127 -12.92 19.83 8.38
CA TYR A 127 -11.80 19.92 9.33
C TYR A 127 -10.78 18.80 9.11
N SER A 128 -9.49 19.16 9.03
CA SER A 128 -8.39 18.20 8.82
C SER A 128 -7.88 17.56 10.12
N SER A 129 -8.30 18.05 11.29
CA SER A 129 -7.79 17.62 12.61
C SER A 129 -8.86 17.20 13.62
N ALA A 130 -10.16 17.31 13.29
CA ALA A 130 -11.22 17.17 14.30
C ALA A 130 -11.72 15.74 14.53
N ASP A 131 -11.54 14.81 13.59
CA ASP A 131 -12.00 13.43 13.77
C ASP A 131 -11.15 12.49 12.90
N GLU A 132 -10.07 11.91 13.42
CA GLU A 132 -9.69 10.59 12.91
C GLU A 132 -10.66 9.63 13.63
N PRO A 133 -11.78 9.17 13.01
CA PRO A 133 -12.60 8.24 13.73
C PRO A 133 -11.77 6.96 13.93
N PRO A 134 -11.87 6.36 15.12
CA PRO A 134 -11.03 5.26 15.54
C PRO A 134 -11.02 4.14 14.49
N GLY A 135 -9.84 3.87 13.92
CA GLY A 135 -9.65 2.86 12.88
C GLY A 135 -9.16 3.37 11.51
N PHE A 136 -8.93 4.67 11.31
CA PHE A 136 -8.39 5.17 10.02
C PHE A 136 -7.01 4.61 9.66
N GLY A 137 -6.09 4.53 10.64
CA GLY A 137 -4.81 3.84 10.44
C GLY A 137 -4.96 2.34 10.13
N LEU A 138 -6.07 1.71 10.52
CA LEU A 138 -6.38 0.32 10.15
C LEU A 138 -6.87 0.19 8.71
N ILE A 139 -7.64 1.16 8.20
CA ILE A 139 -8.09 1.17 6.81
C ILE A 139 -6.90 1.34 5.88
N GLY A 140 -6.03 2.32 6.15
CA GLY A 140 -4.77 2.52 5.42
C GLY A 140 -3.89 1.28 5.43
N ALA A 141 -3.70 0.67 6.61
CA ALA A 141 -3.00 -0.60 6.76
C ALA A 141 -3.65 -1.74 5.93
N GLY A 142 -4.98 -1.80 5.88
CA GLY A 142 -5.71 -2.77 5.07
C GLY A 142 -5.40 -2.65 3.57
N PHE A 143 -5.40 -1.42 3.04
CA PHE A 143 -5.03 -1.17 1.65
C PHE A 143 -3.57 -1.49 1.35
N LEU A 144 -2.65 -1.15 2.25
CA LEU A 144 -1.24 -1.55 2.12
C LEU A 144 -1.07 -3.06 2.14
N ALA A 145 -1.79 -3.76 3.01
CA ALA A 145 -1.76 -5.22 3.07
C ALA A 145 -2.26 -5.85 1.75
N VAL A 146 -3.38 -5.34 1.21
CA VAL A 146 -3.91 -5.76 -0.10
C VAL A 146 -2.87 -5.52 -1.19
N SER A 147 -2.24 -4.35 -1.21
CA SER A 147 -1.18 -4.04 -2.17
C SER A 147 -0.01 -5.01 -2.05
N GLY A 148 0.48 -5.25 -0.83
CA GLY A 148 1.56 -6.19 -0.57
C GLY A 148 1.26 -7.61 -1.05
N VAL A 149 0.05 -8.11 -0.80
CA VAL A 149 -0.41 -9.42 -1.32
C VAL A 149 -0.44 -9.44 -2.86
N LEU A 150 -0.92 -8.37 -3.49
CA LEU A 150 -0.94 -8.25 -4.95
C LEU A 150 0.48 -8.21 -5.53
N MET A 151 1.43 -7.55 -4.86
CA MET A 151 2.85 -7.57 -5.25
C MET A 151 3.46 -8.98 -5.14
N LEU A 152 3.14 -9.73 -4.07
CA LEU A 152 3.54 -11.14 -3.97
C LEU A 152 2.91 -11.99 -5.08
N ARG A 153 1.66 -11.71 -5.47
CA ARG A 153 1.04 -12.36 -6.65
C ARG A 153 1.81 -12.03 -7.93
N VAL A 154 2.29 -10.80 -8.11
CA VAL A 154 3.14 -10.43 -9.26
C VAL A 154 4.45 -11.21 -9.26
N ALA A 155 5.01 -11.48 -8.08
CA ALA A 155 6.25 -12.23 -7.92
C ALA A 155 6.17 -13.67 -8.43
N ILE A 156 4.99 -14.30 -8.41
CA ILE A 156 4.81 -15.70 -8.82
C ILE A 156 5.06 -15.85 -10.34
N PRO A 157 6.04 -16.67 -10.77
CA PRO A 157 6.28 -16.93 -12.18
C PRO A 157 5.05 -17.51 -12.87
N THR A 158 4.75 -17.06 -14.08
CA THR A 158 3.72 -17.70 -14.92
C THR A 158 4.23 -19.05 -15.38
N ARG A 159 3.58 -20.15 -14.97
CA ARG A 159 3.74 -21.43 -15.66
C ARG A 159 3.12 -21.25 -17.04
N ARG A 160 3.91 -21.38 -18.11
CA ARG A 160 3.32 -21.58 -19.45
C ARG A 160 2.52 -22.87 -19.37
N SER A 161 1.20 -22.77 -19.50
CA SER A 161 0.38 -23.93 -19.83
C SER A 161 0.87 -24.43 -21.19
N LEU A 162 1.38 -25.66 -21.23
CA LEU A 162 1.61 -26.39 -22.46
C LEU A 162 0.22 -26.80 -22.97
N ILE A 163 -0.43 -25.93 -23.73
CA ILE A 163 -1.57 -26.28 -24.58
C ILE A 163 -1.17 -25.88 -26.00
#